data_AF-A0A3D4QH39-F1
#
_entry.id   AF-A0A3D4QH39-F1
#
_cell.length_a   1.000
_cell.length_b   1.000
_cell.length_c   1.000
_cell.angle_alpha   90.00
_cell.angle_beta   90.00
_cell.angle_gamma   90.00
#
_symmetry.space_group_name_H-M   'P 1'
#
loop_
_entity.id
_entity.type
_entity.pdbx_description
1 polymer ?
#
loop_
_entity_poly.entity_id
_entity_poly.type
_entity_poly.pdbx_seq_one_letter_code
_entity_poly.pdbx_strand_id
1 'polypeptide(L)'
;MGGVLLLGLAVGLQHALEADHLAAVSSLVSGERSWRRIVRHGAVWGVGHTCTLAVVAGTAIVLGSNIDGAVANWLEFAVGAMLVILGGQVLWRMVSQRIHFHVHKHADSSHHWHAHSHAGENINSSHDHAAHPHDHAHSPISGWRTLMVGMVHGMAGSAVLVVLAASQIDDPGFKLFYVVTFGFGSIVGMAGLSVIVAVPLSWTARTISWANNLLQGGIGTVTLGLGMFIVFETGVSHSRL
;
A
#
# COMPACT_ATOMS: atom_id res chain seq x y z
N MET A 1 18.88 -6.13 -27.65
CA MET A 1 18.27 -4.87 -27.19
C MET A 1 16.81 -5.05 -26.76
N GLY A 2 15.90 -5.53 -27.62
CA GLY A 2 14.49 -5.75 -27.26
C GLY A 2 14.24 -6.71 -26.08
N GLY A 3 15.09 -7.73 -25.91
CA GLY A 3 14.96 -8.69 -24.81
C GLY A 3 15.11 -8.07 -23.42
N VAL A 4 16.11 -7.20 -23.22
CA VAL A 4 16.34 -6.52 -21.92
C VAL A 4 15.21 -5.53 -21.61
N LEU A 5 14.66 -4.87 -22.63
CA LEU A 5 13.51 -3.96 -22.49
C LEU A 5 12.27 -4.70 -21.99
N LEU A 6 11.91 -5.79 -22.67
CA LEU A 6 10.74 -6.60 -22.31
C LEU A 6 10.93 -7.26 -20.94
N LEU A 7 12.14 -7.72 -20.63
CA LEU A 7 12.44 -8.40 -19.37
C LEU A 7 12.39 -7.42 -18.19
N GLY A 8 13.03 -6.25 -18.30
CA GLY A 8 12.93 -5.22 -17.25
C GLY A 8 11.49 -4.77 -17.01
N LEU A 9 10.74 -4.53 -18.08
CA LEU A 9 9.32 -4.15 -17.97
C LEU A 9 8.46 -5.27 -17.35
N ALA A 10 8.64 -6.52 -17.80
CA ALA A 10 7.89 -7.66 -17.29
C ALA A 10 8.20 -7.95 -15.82
N VAL A 11 9.48 -7.90 -15.43
CA VAL A 11 9.90 -8.08 -14.04
C VAL A 11 9.42 -6.92 -13.18
N GLY A 12 9.48 -5.67 -13.66
CA GLY A 12 8.92 -4.52 -12.93
C GLY A 12 7.41 -4.63 -12.71
N LEU A 13 6.66 -5.13 -13.70
CA LEU A 13 5.22 -5.43 -13.57
C LEU A 13 4.95 -6.56 -12.58
N GLN A 14 5.71 -7.65 -12.65
CA GLN A 14 5.60 -8.79 -11.72
C GLN A 14 5.92 -8.35 -10.29
N HIS A 15 6.96 -7.53 -10.11
CA HIS A 15 7.39 -7.03 -8.81
C HIS A 15 6.28 -6.24 -8.11
N ALA A 16 5.51 -5.45 -8.87
CA ALA A 16 4.37 -4.73 -8.30
C ALA A 16 3.28 -5.68 -7.73
N LEU A 17 3.23 -6.95 -8.14
CA LEU A 17 2.27 -7.96 -7.66
C LEU A 17 2.74 -8.69 -6.39
N GLU A 18 3.90 -8.35 -5.85
CA GLU A 18 4.39 -8.96 -4.62
C GLU A 18 3.46 -8.69 -3.42
N ALA A 19 3.50 -9.59 -2.44
CA ALA A 19 2.54 -9.60 -1.34
C ALA A 19 2.58 -8.31 -0.50
N ASP A 20 3.77 -7.74 -0.32
CA ASP A 20 4.02 -6.50 0.39
C ASP A 20 3.45 -5.28 -0.35
N HIS A 21 3.60 -5.22 -1.67
CA HIS A 21 3.03 -4.21 -2.55
C HIS A 21 1.50 -4.28 -2.57
N LEU A 22 0.94 -5.48 -2.71
CA LEU A 22 -0.49 -5.73 -2.61
C LEU A 22 -1.04 -5.30 -1.24
N ALA A 23 -0.36 -5.66 -0.15
CA ALA A 23 -0.74 -5.32 1.21
C ALA A 23 -0.64 -3.81 1.47
N ALA A 24 0.39 -3.14 0.95
CA ALA A 24 0.60 -1.71 1.08
C ALA A 24 -0.48 -0.92 0.31
N VAL A 25 -0.74 -1.26 -0.96
CA VAL A 25 -1.78 -0.56 -1.75
C VAL A 25 -3.15 -0.75 -1.13
N SER A 26 -3.50 -2.00 -0.80
CA SER A 26 -4.82 -2.33 -0.26
C SER A 26 -5.07 -1.61 1.07
N SER A 27 -4.06 -1.50 1.93
CA SER A 27 -4.16 -0.77 3.21
C SER A 27 -4.14 0.75 3.01
N LEU A 28 -3.30 1.27 2.12
CA LEU A 28 -3.15 2.70 1.89
C LEU A 28 -4.42 3.30 1.30
N VAL A 29 -5.01 2.69 0.27
CA VAL A 29 -6.23 3.23 -0.36
C VAL A 29 -7.52 2.71 0.31
N SER A 30 -7.41 1.97 1.42
CA SER A 30 -8.58 1.50 2.17
C SER A 30 -9.47 2.66 2.61
N GLY A 31 -10.73 2.64 2.15
CA GLY A 31 -11.71 3.68 2.42
C GLY A 31 -11.71 4.87 1.44
N GLU A 32 -10.80 4.92 0.46
CA GLU A 32 -10.91 5.90 -0.64
C GLU A 32 -12.03 5.49 -1.60
N ARG A 33 -12.93 6.43 -1.89
CA ARG A 33 -14.09 6.17 -2.75
C ARG A 33 -13.85 6.62 -4.19
N SER A 34 -12.90 7.51 -4.45
CA SER A 34 -12.67 8.04 -5.79
C SER A 34 -11.63 7.22 -6.55
N TRP A 35 -12.04 6.53 -7.61
CA TRP A 35 -11.14 5.76 -8.47
C TRP A 35 -9.98 6.60 -9.02
N ARG A 36 -10.21 7.89 -9.35
CA ARG A 36 -9.16 8.82 -9.79
C ARG A 36 -8.11 9.03 -8.71
N ARG A 37 -8.53 9.12 -7.44
CA ARG A 37 -7.60 9.25 -6.32
C ARG A 37 -6.86 7.94 -6.07
N ILE A 38 -7.54 6.80 -6.13
CA ILE A 38 -6.91 5.47 -6.02
C ILE A 38 -5.78 5.32 -7.04
N VAL A 39 -6.05 5.59 -8.32
CA VAL A 39 -5.04 5.50 -9.38
C VAL A 39 -3.93 6.53 -9.19
N ARG A 40 -4.26 7.76 -8.80
CA ARG A 40 -3.26 8.79 -8.51
C ARG A 40 -2.36 8.37 -7.33
N HIS A 41 -2.91 7.76 -6.29
CA HIS A 41 -2.11 7.23 -5.19
C HIS A 41 -1.19 6.10 -5.66
N GLY A 42 -1.69 5.15 -6.46
CA GLY A 42 -0.86 4.11 -7.07
C GLY A 42 0.29 4.68 -7.91
N ALA A 43 0.02 5.69 -8.74
CA ALA A 43 1.04 6.33 -9.56
C ALA A 43 2.06 7.13 -8.73
N VAL A 44 1.63 7.92 -7.75
CA VAL A 44 2.51 8.70 -6.86
C VAL A 44 3.39 7.78 -6.02
N TRP A 45 2.82 6.66 -5.54
CA TRP A 45 3.54 5.62 -4.84
C TRP A 45 4.62 4.99 -5.74
N GLY A 46 4.25 4.58 -6.96
CA GLY A 46 5.19 4.06 -7.94
C GLY A 46 6.30 5.03 -8.32
N VAL A 47 6.00 6.34 -8.42
CA VAL A 47 7.02 7.37 -8.66
C VAL A 47 8.02 7.44 -7.51
N GLY A 48 7.55 7.40 -6.26
CA GLY A 48 8.44 7.36 -5.08
C GLY A 48 9.34 6.13 -5.12
N HIS A 49 8.76 4.96 -5.33
CA HIS A 49 9.49 3.69 -5.44
C HIS A 49 10.57 3.73 -6.52
N THR A 50 10.20 4.09 -7.74
CA THR A 50 11.11 4.13 -8.88
C THR A 50 12.19 5.20 -8.72
N CYS A 51 11.87 6.35 -8.14
CA CYS A 51 12.85 7.40 -7.87
C CYS A 51 13.95 6.89 -6.95
N THR A 52 13.57 6.23 -5.85
CA THR A 52 14.55 5.75 -4.90
C THR A 52 15.34 4.57 -5.44
N LEU A 53 14.70 3.67 -6.18
CA LEU A 53 15.37 2.57 -6.87
C LEU A 53 16.40 3.10 -7.88
N ALA A 54 16.04 4.10 -8.69
CA ALA A 54 16.96 4.73 -9.63
C ALA A 54 18.18 5.35 -8.92
N VAL A 55 17.98 5.98 -7.77
CA VAL A 55 19.07 6.56 -6.98
C VAL A 55 19.94 5.47 -6.35
N VAL A 56 19.35 4.52 -5.61
CA VAL A 56 20.10 3.52 -4.84
C VAL A 56 20.76 2.50 -5.78
N ALA A 57 19.99 1.85 -6.65
CA ALA A 57 20.51 0.86 -7.58
C ALA A 57 21.41 1.51 -8.65
N GLY A 58 21.03 2.68 -9.16
CA GLY A 58 21.86 3.41 -10.13
C GLY A 58 23.21 3.81 -9.55
N THR A 59 23.25 4.34 -8.32
CA THR A 59 24.51 4.67 -7.64
C THR A 59 25.34 3.39 -7.39
N ALA A 60 24.72 2.31 -6.93
CA ALA A 60 25.42 1.05 -6.70
C ALA A 60 26.05 0.48 -7.99
N ILE A 61 25.32 0.54 -9.11
CA ILE A 61 25.79 0.10 -10.43
C ILE A 61 26.96 0.98 -10.91
N VAL A 62 26.86 2.31 -10.79
CA VAL A 62 27.89 3.24 -11.25
C VAL A 62 29.16 3.14 -10.41
N LEU A 63 29.04 2.97 -9.09
CA LEU A 63 30.17 2.82 -8.19
C LEU A 63 30.75 1.40 -8.16
N GLY A 64 30.06 0.42 -8.77
CA GLY A 64 30.42 -1.00 -8.66
C GLY A 64 30.37 -1.52 -7.22
N SER A 65 29.59 -0.89 -6.35
CA SER A 65 29.48 -1.24 -4.94
C SER A 65 28.41 -2.31 -4.74
N ASN A 66 28.73 -3.35 -3.98
CA ASN A 66 27.70 -4.28 -3.49
C ASN A 66 26.95 -3.65 -2.32
N ILE A 67 25.63 -3.85 -2.27
CA ILE A 67 24.83 -3.44 -1.13
C ILE A 67 25.18 -4.39 0.03
N ASP A 68 25.68 -3.81 1.13
CA ASP A 68 26.02 -4.56 2.34
C ASP A 68 24.76 -5.24 2.90
N GLY A 69 24.90 -6.48 3.35
CA GLY A 69 23.82 -7.26 3.96
C GLY A 69 23.24 -6.56 5.20
N ALA A 70 24.06 -5.83 5.96
CA ALA A 70 23.56 -5.02 7.09
C ALA A 70 22.61 -3.92 6.63
N VAL A 71 22.93 -3.23 5.52
CA VAL A 71 22.07 -2.18 4.94
C VAL A 71 20.80 -2.80 4.37
N ALA A 72 20.90 -3.92 3.66
CA ALA A 72 19.74 -4.63 3.13
C ALA A 72 18.76 -5.04 4.25
N ASN A 73 19.26 -5.63 5.34
CA ASN A 73 18.46 -6.02 6.50
C ASN A 73 17.74 -4.82 7.14
N TRP A 74 18.42 -3.67 7.30
CA TRP A 74 17.80 -2.45 7.84
C TRP A 74 16.69 -1.90 6.94
N LEU A 75 16.88 -1.96 5.62
CA LEU A 75 15.88 -1.52 4.66
C LEU A 75 14.66 -2.44 4.67
N GLU A 76 14.87 -3.76 4.68
CA GLU A 76 13.79 -4.75 4.81
C GLU A 76 13.03 -4.58 6.13
N PHE A 77 13.73 -4.36 7.24
CA PHE A 77 13.11 -4.05 8.53
C PHE A 77 12.24 -2.79 8.45
N ALA A 78 12.70 -1.74 7.76
CA ALA A 78 11.92 -0.52 7.57
C ALA A 78 10.61 -0.75 6.79
N VAL A 79 10.63 -1.62 5.77
CA VAL A 79 9.39 -2.05 5.09
C VAL A 79 8.49 -2.85 6.01
N GLY A 80 9.03 -3.80 6.76
CA GLY A 80 8.25 -4.57 7.74
C GLY A 80 7.58 -3.66 8.76
N ALA A 81 8.33 -2.73 9.37
CA ALA A 81 7.80 -1.75 10.31
C ALA A 81 6.74 -0.85 9.68
N MET A 82 6.95 -0.40 8.43
CA MET A 82 5.95 0.36 7.68
C MET A 82 4.66 -0.44 7.48
N LEU A 83 4.73 -1.72 7.10
CA LEU A 83 3.56 -2.59 6.94
C LEU A 83 2.84 -2.81 8.27
N VAL A 84 3.56 -3.00 9.38
CA VAL A 84 2.96 -3.07 10.73
C VAL A 84 2.16 -1.80 11.02
N ILE A 85 2.73 -0.62 10.74
CA ILE A 85 2.05 0.66 10.95
C ILE A 85 0.82 0.77 10.05
N LEU A 86 0.91 0.42 8.76
CA LEU A 86 -0.22 0.50 7.83
C LEU A 86 -1.35 -0.46 8.22
N GLY A 87 -1.05 -1.73 8.46
CA GLY A 87 -2.03 -2.73 8.90
C GLY A 87 -2.66 -2.37 10.24
N GLY A 88 -1.85 -1.93 11.20
CA GLY A 88 -2.32 -1.46 12.50
C GLY A 88 -3.23 -0.25 12.40
N GLN A 89 -2.95 0.70 11.51
CA GLN A 89 -3.83 1.85 11.27
C GLN A 89 -5.18 1.47 10.66
N VAL A 90 -5.22 0.48 9.77
CA VAL A 90 -6.48 -0.04 9.22
C VAL A 90 -7.32 -0.65 10.34
N LEU A 91 -6.74 -1.53 11.16
CA LEU A 91 -7.44 -2.19 12.27
C LEU A 91 -7.85 -1.19 13.36
N TRP A 92 -6.97 -0.27 13.73
CA TRP A 92 -7.25 0.79 14.71
C TRP A 92 -8.42 1.66 14.25
N ARG A 93 -8.47 2.02 12.96
CA ARG A 93 -9.59 2.79 12.39
C ARG A 93 -10.90 2.02 12.51
N MET A 94 -10.90 0.71 12.22
CA MET A 94 -12.09 -0.13 12.36
C MET A 94 -12.59 -0.22 13.80
N VAL A 95 -11.69 -0.39 14.77
CA VAL A 95 -12.04 -0.49 16.20
C VAL A 95 -12.46 0.87 16.78
N SER A 96 -11.73 1.93 16.45
CA SER A 96 -11.98 3.29 16.97
C SER A 96 -13.27 3.90 16.45
N GLN A 97 -13.73 3.48 15.27
CA GLN A 97 -15.01 3.92 14.71
C GLN A 97 -16.23 3.20 15.30
N ARG A 98 -16.09 2.36 16.35
CA ARG A 98 -17.18 1.69 17.10
C ARG A 98 -18.47 1.56 16.28
N ILE A 99 -18.44 0.70 15.27
CA ILE A 99 -19.58 0.49 14.38
C ILE A 99 -20.72 -0.11 15.22
N HIS A 100 -21.68 0.72 15.62
CA HIS A 100 -22.89 0.27 16.30
C HIS A 100 -23.92 -0.09 15.22
N PHE A 101 -24.48 -1.29 15.32
CA PHE A 101 -25.65 -1.71 14.55
C PHE A 101 -26.89 -1.26 15.31
N HIS A 102 -27.71 -0.38 14.73
CA HIS A 102 -29.06 -0.10 15.25
C HIS A 102 -30.11 -0.64 14.29
N VAL A 103 -31.09 -1.36 14.85
CA VAL A 103 -32.33 -1.75 14.19
C VAL A 103 -33.35 -0.67 14.50
N HIS A 104 -33.76 0.12 13.49
CA HIS A 104 -34.96 0.94 13.61
C HIS A 104 -36.13 0.26 12.91
N LYS A 105 -37.28 0.34 13.56
CA LYS A 105 -38.58 -0.02 13.01
C LYS A 105 -39.30 1.30 12.76
N HIS A 106 -39.43 1.72 11.51
CA HIS A 106 -40.33 2.82 11.17
C HIS A 106 -41.78 2.33 11.16
N ALA A 107 -42.72 3.23 11.44
CA ALA A 107 -44.16 2.96 11.38
C ALA A 107 -44.67 2.63 9.95
N ASP A 108 -43.81 2.75 8.92
CA ASP A 108 -44.07 2.43 7.52
C ASP A 108 -43.19 1.26 7.02
N SER A 109 -43.27 0.12 7.73
CA SER A 109 -43.03 -1.27 7.26
C SER A 109 -41.88 -1.63 6.29
N SER A 110 -40.87 -0.78 6.07
CA SER A 110 -39.69 -1.10 5.28
C SER A 110 -38.46 -1.30 6.19
N HIS A 111 -37.90 -2.50 6.15
CA HIS A 111 -36.70 -2.88 6.90
C HIS A 111 -35.46 -2.61 6.05
N HIS A 112 -34.66 -1.60 6.40
CA HIS A 112 -33.35 -1.39 5.78
C HIS A 112 -32.21 -1.39 6.80
N TRP A 113 -31.02 -1.77 6.34
CA TRP A 113 -29.83 -2.04 7.13
C TRP A 113 -28.79 -0.94 6.93
N HIS A 114 -28.48 -0.15 7.97
CA HIS A 114 -27.42 0.86 7.92
C HIS A 114 -26.49 0.73 9.14
N ALA A 115 -25.21 1.05 8.95
CA ALA A 115 -24.18 1.04 9.98
C ALA A 115 -23.69 2.48 10.23
N HIS A 116 -23.60 2.92 11.49
CA HIS A 116 -23.06 4.25 11.86
C HIS A 116 -21.98 4.15 12.96
N SER A 117 -21.13 5.20 13.05
CA SER A 117 -20.07 5.36 14.06
C SER A 117 -20.37 6.55 14.98
N HIS A 118 -20.39 6.34 16.29
CA HIS A 118 -20.43 7.43 17.29
C HIS A 118 -19.02 7.69 17.85
N ALA A 119 -18.14 8.26 17.04
CA ALA A 119 -16.87 8.76 17.54
C ALA A 119 -17.09 10.16 18.16
N GLY A 120 -17.33 10.22 19.48
CA GLY A 120 -17.26 11.47 20.25
C GLY A 120 -18.57 12.09 20.77
N GLU A 121 -19.67 11.34 20.86
CA GLU A 121 -20.98 11.91 21.25
C GLU A 121 -21.32 11.65 22.73
N ASN A 122 -21.69 12.71 23.46
CA ASN A 122 -22.08 12.65 24.87
C ASN A 122 -23.50 12.08 25.01
N ILE A 123 -23.70 11.24 26.03
CA ILE A 123 -24.84 10.31 26.23
C ILE A 123 -26.22 10.98 26.42
N ASN A 124 -26.33 12.31 26.51
CA ASN A 124 -27.52 13.00 27.02
C ASN A 124 -28.26 13.94 26.05
N SER A 125 -27.96 13.91 24.75
CA SER A 125 -28.62 14.85 23.83
C SER A 125 -29.69 14.14 22.97
N SER A 126 -30.95 14.37 23.31
CA SER A 126 -32.09 14.12 22.42
C SER A 126 -32.03 15.07 21.24
N HIS A 127 -31.97 14.57 19.99
CA HIS A 127 -31.86 15.42 18.80
C HIS A 127 -32.89 15.08 17.72
N ASP A 128 -33.34 16.14 17.05
CA ASP A 128 -34.37 16.23 16.01
C ASP A 128 -33.70 16.08 14.62
N HIS A 129 -34.24 15.20 13.76
CA HIS A 129 -33.51 14.59 12.63
C HIS A 129 -33.59 15.34 11.27
N ALA A 130 -33.91 16.63 11.24
CA ALA A 130 -34.22 17.30 9.97
C ALA A 130 -33.04 17.98 9.24
N ALA A 131 -31.82 18.02 9.78
CA ALA A 131 -30.74 18.79 9.16
C ALA A 131 -29.33 18.28 9.47
N HIS A 132 -28.90 17.19 8.84
CA HIS A 132 -27.46 16.90 8.73
C HIS A 132 -27.08 16.54 7.29
N PRO A 133 -26.26 17.37 6.62
CA PRO A 133 -25.60 16.97 5.38
C PRO A 133 -24.58 15.87 5.72
N HIS A 134 -24.82 14.67 5.21
CA HIS A 134 -23.94 13.52 5.38
C HIS A 134 -22.69 13.66 4.48
N ASP A 135 -21.71 14.44 4.93
CA ASP A 135 -20.41 14.54 4.26
C ASP A 135 -19.31 14.12 5.23
N HIS A 136 -19.04 12.81 5.26
CA HIS A 136 -17.85 12.28 5.93
C HIS A 136 -16.63 12.59 5.06
N ALA A 137 -16.13 13.82 5.19
CA ALA A 137 -14.85 14.23 4.63
C ALA A 137 -13.72 13.49 5.37
N HIS A 138 -13.38 12.30 4.88
CA HIS A 138 -12.12 11.65 5.23
C HIS A 138 -10.98 12.59 4.83
N SER A 139 -10.04 12.84 5.75
CA SER A 139 -8.83 13.60 5.42
C SER A 139 -8.15 12.90 4.25
N PRO A 140 -8.05 13.54 3.07
CA PRO A 140 -7.47 12.90 1.90
C PRO A 140 -6.04 12.51 2.24
N ILE A 141 -5.67 11.27 1.96
CA ILE A 141 -4.28 10.83 2.13
C ILE A 141 -3.42 11.81 1.34
N SER A 142 -2.50 12.48 2.03
CA SER A 142 -1.64 13.43 1.35
C SER A 142 -0.77 12.67 0.35
N GLY A 143 -0.65 13.18 -0.87
CA GLY A 143 0.24 12.60 -1.89
C GLY A 143 1.68 12.46 -1.38
N TRP A 144 2.11 13.32 -0.46
CA TRP A 144 3.39 13.21 0.22
C TRP A 144 3.55 11.88 0.98
N ARG A 145 2.54 11.50 1.76
CA ARG A 145 2.57 10.24 2.53
C ARG A 145 2.67 9.04 1.60
N THR A 146 1.91 9.05 0.51
CA THR A 146 1.95 7.99 -0.52
C THR A 146 3.32 7.90 -1.19
N LEU A 147 3.93 9.04 -1.48
CA LEU A 147 5.27 9.12 -2.06
C LEU A 147 6.34 8.59 -1.10
N MET A 148 6.27 8.95 0.20
CA MET A 148 7.18 8.45 1.24
C MET A 148 7.12 6.92 1.37
N VAL A 149 5.91 6.36 1.41
CA VAL A 149 5.70 4.90 1.42
C VAL A 149 6.36 4.26 0.19
N GLY A 150 6.23 4.90 -0.98
CA GLY A 150 6.87 4.45 -2.21
C GLY A 150 8.39 4.45 -2.09
N MET A 151 8.97 5.53 -1.58
CA MET A 151 10.41 5.64 -1.42
C MET A 151 10.98 4.59 -0.46
N VAL A 152 10.31 4.33 0.68
CA VAL A 152 10.71 3.27 1.61
C VAL A 152 10.70 1.91 0.92
N HIS A 153 9.63 1.61 0.18
CA HIS A 153 9.48 0.38 -0.58
C HIS A 153 10.53 0.24 -1.70
N GLY A 154 10.91 1.34 -2.35
CA GLY A 154 11.92 1.34 -3.41
C GLY A 154 13.34 1.13 -2.90
N MET A 155 13.65 1.54 -1.68
CA MET A 155 14.96 1.25 -1.06
C MET A 155 15.09 -0.23 -0.70
N ALA A 156 14.04 -0.79 -0.12
CA ALA A 156 14.08 -2.09 0.55
C ALA A 156 13.72 -3.24 -0.40
N GLY A 157 14.57 -4.28 -0.44
CA GLY A 157 14.36 -5.49 -1.25
C GLY A 157 14.49 -5.26 -2.76
N SER A 158 13.77 -4.28 -3.33
CA SER A 158 13.69 -3.98 -4.76
C SER A 158 15.02 -3.50 -5.33
N ALA A 159 15.73 -2.61 -4.62
CA ALA A 159 17.05 -2.15 -5.08
C ALA A 159 18.07 -3.31 -5.12
N VAL A 160 18.03 -4.22 -4.14
CA VAL A 160 18.90 -5.41 -4.09
C VAL A 160 18.56 -6.36 -5.24
N LEU A 161 17.28 -6.65 -5.47
CA LEU A 161 16.80 -7.46 -6.59
C LEU A 161 17.25 -6.87 -7.94
N VAL A 162 17.12 -5.56 -8.12
CA VAL A 162 17.52 -4.90 -9.37
C VAL A 162 19.04 -4.90 -9.55
N VAL A 163 19.82 -4.65 -8.51
CA VAL A 163 21.29 -4.73 -8.57
C VAL A 163 21.74 -6.16 -8.89
N LEU A 164 21.10 -7.17 -8.29
CA LEU A 164 21.38 -8.58 -8.56
C LEU A 164 21.01 -9.00 -10.00
N ALA A 165 19.87 -8.54 -10.51
CA ALA A 165 19.50 -8.79 -11.90
C ALA A 165 20.46 -8.07 -12.87
N ALA A 166 20.85 -6.83 -12.54
CA ALA A 166 21.81 -6.06 -13.31
C ALA A 166 23.23 -6.65 -13.26
N SER A 167 23.60 -7.41 -12.23
CA SER A 167 24.92 -8.05 -12.15
C SER A 167 25.13 -9.14 -13.20
N GLN A 168 24.04 -9.65 -13.78
CA GLN A 168 24.06 -10.64 -14.87
C GLN A 168 24.24 -10.01 -16.26
N ILE A 169 24.25 -8.67 -16.33
CA ILE A 169 24.41 -7.91 -17.56
C ILE A 169 25.86 -7.43 -17.61
N ASP A 170 26.60 -7.70 -18.68
CA ASP A 170 28.02 -7.31 -18.75
C ASP A 170 28.19 -5.80 -18.99
N ASP A 171 27.38 -5.22 -19.87
CA ASP A 171 27.48 -3.83 -20.29
C ASP A 171 26.84 -2.85 -19.27
N PRO A 172 27.59 -1.85 -18.77
CA PRO A 172 27.07 -0.86 -17.81
C PRO A 172 25.89 -0.02 -18.33
N GLY A 173 25.86 0.26 -19.63
CA GLY A 173 24.75 0.98 -20.26
C GLY A 173 23.45 0.18 -20.19
N PHE A 174 23.52 -1.12 -20.48
CA PHE A 174 22.38 -2.02 -20.37
C PHE A 174 21.92 -2.24 -18.92
N LYS A 175 22.82 -2.19 -17.93
CA LYS A 175 22.44 -2.19 -16.49
C LYS A 175 21.56 -1.00 -16.13
N LEU A 176 22.00 0.22 -16.48
CA LEU A 176 21.22 1.43 -16.21
C LEU A 176 19.91 1.45 -16.99
N PHE A 177 19.92 0.96 -18.22
CA PHE A 177 18.71 0.86 -19.03
C PHE A 177 17.70 -0.13 -18.44
N TYR A 178 18.16 -1.24 -17.85
CA TYR A 178 17.31 -2.18 -17.10
C TYR A 178 16.65 -1.52 -15.88
N VAL A 179 17.38 -0.70 -15.12
CA VAL A 179 16.83 0.06 -13.97
C VAL A 179 15.65 0.94 -14.42
N VAL A 180 15.80 1.66 -15.54
CA VAL A 180 14.77 2.55 -16.07
C VAL A 180 13.53 1.78 -16.52
N THR A 181 13.71 0.67 -17.24
CA THR A 181 12.57 -0.14 -17.71
C THR A 181 11.89 -0.88 -16.58
N PHE A 182 12.63 -1.40 -15.61
CA PHE A 182 12.09 -1.96 -14.38
C PHE A 182 11.24 -0.92 -13.66
N GLY A 183 11.79 0.27 -13.41
CA GLY A 183 11.10 1.34 -12.73
C GLY A 183 9.84 1.82 -13.45
N PHE A 184 9.87 1.88 -14.78
CA PHE A 184 8.66 2.17 -15.56
C PHE A 184 7.63 1.04 -15.46
N GLY A 185 8.05 -0.22 -15.58
CA GLY A 185 7.21 -1.39 -15.37
C GLY A 185 6.56 -1.40 -13.99
N SER A 186 7.30 -1.05 -12.93
CA SER A 186 6.78 -0.93 -11.57
C SER A 186 5.75 0.19 -11.43
N ILE A 187 5.97 1.38 -11.99
CA ILE A 187 4.96 2.46 -11.97
C ILE A 187 3.66 1.99 -12.63
N VAL A 188 3.76 1.39 -13.81
CA VAL A 188 2.59 0.86 -14.54
C VAL A 188 1.92 -0.26 -13.74
N GLY A 189 2.70 -1.18 -13.17
CA GLY A 189 2.21 -2.30 -12.37
C GLY A 189 1.49 -1.83 -11.11
N MET A 190 2.05 -0.88 -10.39
CA MET A 190 1.49 -0.32 -9.16
C MET A 190 0.20 0.49 -9.42
N ALA A 191 0.19 1.29 -10.50
CA ALA A 191 -1.03 1.96 -10.95
C ALA A 191 -2.09 0.95 -11.41
N GLY A 192 -1.70 -0.09 -12.14
CA GLY A 192 -2.57 -1.17 -12.60
C GLY A 192 -3.17 -1.99 -11.45
N LEU A 193 -2.37 -2.37 -10.47
CA LEU A 193 -2.80 -3.06 -9.26
C LEU A 193 -3.82 -2.21 -8.47
N SER A 194 -3.59 -0.90 -8.40
CA SER A 194 -4.55 0.03 -7.79
C SER A 194 -5.91 0.03 -8.53
N VAL A 195 -5.92 -0.15 -9.86
CA VAL A 195 -7.17 -0.34 -10.61
C VAL A 195 -7.78 -1.70 -10.31
N ILE A 196 -7.00 -2.78 -10.43
CA ILE A 196 -7.49 -4.16 -10.36
C ILE A 196 -8.01 -4.52 -8.97
N VAL A 197 -7.32 -4.08 -7.92
CA VAL A 197 -7.62 -4.47 -6.53
C VAL A 197 -8.48 -3.41 -5.86
N ALA A 198 -8.05 -2.15 -5.90
CA ALA A 198 -8.66 -1.13 -5.06
C ALA A 198 -9.95 -0.51 -5.64
N VAL A 199 -10.15 -0.52 -6.96
CA VAL A 199 -11.42 -0.02 -7.54
C VAL A 199 -12.59 -0.95 -7.17
N PRO A 200 -12.51 -2.29 -7.34
CA PRO A 200 -13.58 -3.18 -6.88
C PRO A 200 -13.85 -3.05 -5.38
N LEU A 201 -12.80 -2.95 -4.55
CA LEU A 201 -12.93 -2.72 -3.11
C LEU A 201 -13.69 -1.42 -2.80
N SER A 202 -13.42 -0.35 -3.55
CA SER A 202 -14.12 0.93 -3.39
C SER A 202 -15.60 0.88 -3.79
N TRP A 203 -15.97 -0.01 -4.71
CA TRP A 203 -17.36 -0.25 -5.07
C TRP A 203 -18.09 -1.04 -3.97
N THR A 204 -17.46 -2.09 -3.43
CA THR A 204 -18.00 -2.84 -2.28
C THR A 204 -18.23 -1.92 -1.09
N ALA A 205 -17.34 -0.96 -0.85
CA ALA A 205 -17.49 0.06 0.20
C ALA A 205 -18.72 0.97 0.03
N ARG A 206 -19.28 1.09 -1.18
CA ARG A 206 -20.46 1.92 -1.47
C ARG A 206 -21.77 1.14 -1.39
N THR A 207 -21.75 -0.16 -1.68
CA THR A 207 -22.96 -0.98 -1.75
C THR A 207 -23.17 -1.86 -0.51
N ILE A 208 -22.12 -2.46 0.05
CA ILE A 208 -22.24 -3.48 1.10
C ILE A 208 -21.24 -3.19 2.23
N SER A 209 -21.71 -2.47 3.25
CA SER A 209 -20.88 -2.04 4.38
C SER A 209 -20.27 -3.20 5.17
N TRP A 210 -21.02 -4.28 5.43
CA TRP A 210 -20.52 -5.43 6.19
C TRP A 210 -19.39 -6.18 5.46
N ALA A 211 -19.56 -6.40 4.15
CA ALA A 211 -18.56 -7.08 3.32
C ALA A 211 -17.30 -6.23 3.18
N ASN A 212 -17.46 -4.92 3.01
CA ASN A 212 -16.35 -3.98 3.02
C ASN A 212 -15.60 -3.98 4.37
N ASN A 213 -16.32 -4.03 5.50
CA ASN A 213 -15.68 -4.10 6.82
C ASN A 213 -14.91 -5.41 6.99
N LEU A 214 -15.46 -6.54 6.55
CA LEU A 214 -14.75 -7.83 6.58
C LEU A 214 -13.49 -7.80 5.71
N LEU A 215 -13.59 -7.25 4.50
CA LEU A 215 -12.45 -7.10 3.59
C LEU A 215 -11.38 -6.18 4.17
N GLN A 216 -11.76 -5.03 4.75
CA GLN A 216 -10.82 -4.12 5.39
C GLN A 216 -10.14 -4.76 6.61
N GLY A 217 -10.89 -5.55 7.41
CA GLY A 217 -10.35 -6.31 8.52
C GLY A 217 -9.35 -7.37 8.06
N GLY A 218 -9.69 -8.09 6.99
CA GLY A 218 -8.80 -9.05 6.34
C GLY A 218 -7.52 -8.40 5.82
N ILE A 219 -7.64 -7.31 5.05
CA ILE A 219 -6.50 -6.53 4.54
C ILE A 219 -5.62 -6.06 5.70
N GLY A 220 -6.19 -5.40 6.71
CA GLY A 220 -5.43 -4.91 7.86
C GLY A 220 -4.70 -6.02 8.60
N THR A 221 -5.34 -7.17 8.79
CA THR A 221 -4.75 -8.34 9.46
C THR A 221 -3.62 -8.95 8.65
N VAL A 222 -3.80 -9.15 7.34
CA VAL A 222 -2.77 -9.69 6.44
C VAL A 222 -1.58 -8.73 6.36
N THR A 223 -1.82 -7.43 6.17
CA THR A 223 -0.76 -6.41 6.12
C THR A 223 0.02 -6.35 7.43
N LEU A 224 -0.67 -6.37 8.58
CA LEU A 224 -0.03 -6.40 9.89
C LEU A 224 0.79 -7.68 10.09
N GLY A 225 0.22 -8.84 9.77
CA GLY A 225 0.88 -10.14 9.88
C GLY A 225 2.13 -10.24 9.02
N LEU A 226 2.05 -9.81 7.76
CA LEU A 226 3.19 -9.76 6.84
C LEU A 226 4.29 -8.82 7.36
N GLY A 227 3.91 -7.63 7.86
CA GLY A 227 4.86 -6.70 8.47
C GLY A 227 5.56 -7.29 9.70
N MET A 228 4.81 -7.92 10.60
CA MET A 228 5.38 -8.59 11.78
C MET A 228 6.31 -9.75 11.39
N PHE A 229 5.95 -10.52 10.36
CA PHE A 229 6.78 -11.60 9.84
C PHE A 229 8.13 -11.06 9.32
N ILE A 230 8.11 -10.03 8.48
CA ILE A 230 9.33 -9.40 7.95
C ILE A 230 10.20 -8.83 9.07
N VAL A 231 9.59 -8.11 10.03
CA VAL A 231 10.30 -7.57 11.21
C VAL A 231 10.95 -8.67 12.05
N PHE A 232 10.26 -9.79 12.24
CA PHE A 232 10.80 -10.92 13.00
C PHE A 232 11.96 -11.60 12.26
N GLU A 233 11.80 -11.86 10.96
CA GLU A 233 12.84 -12.49 10.13
C GLU A 233 14.11 -11.64 10.08
N THR A 234 13.97 -10.34 9.83
CA THR A 234 15.09 -9.39 9.80
C THR A 234 15.71 -9.16 11.18
N GLY A 235 14.91 -9.16 12.26
CA GLY A 235 15.42 -9.08 13.62
C GLY A 235 16.25 -10.30 14.03
N VAL A 236 15.82 -11.50 13.61
CA VAL A 236 16.56 -12.75 13.85
C VAL A 236 17.83 -12.80 13.00
N SER A 237 17.81 -12.36 11.74
CA SER A 237 19.00 -12.31 10.89
C SER A 237 20.06 -11.36 11.46
N HIS A 238 19.65 -10.21 12.03
CA HIS A 238 20.55 -9.25 12.67
C HIS A 238 21.23 -9.81 13.93
N SER A 239 20.56 -10.69 14.68
CA SER A 239 21.12 -11.32 15.89
C SER A 239 22.19 -12.39 15.63
N ARG A 240 22.40 -12.79 14.38
CA ARG A 240 23.34 -13.85 13.96
C ARG A 240 24.61 -13.31 13.29
N LEU A 241 24.70 -12.00 13.07
CA LEU A 241 25.87 -11.28 12.55
C LEU A 241 26.69 -10.69 13.70
#